data_AF-J7SC74-F1
#
_entry.id   AF-J7SC74-F1
#
_cell.length_a   1.000
_cell.length_b   1.000
_cell.length_c   1.000
_cell.angle_alpha   90.00
_cell.angle_beta   90.00
_cell.angle_gamma   90.00
#
_symmetry.space_group_name_H-M   'P 1'
#
loop_
_entity.id
_entity.type
_entity.pdbx_description
1 polymer ?
#
loop_
_entity_poly.entity_id
_entity_poly.type
_entity_poly.pdbx_seq_one_letter_code
_entity_poly.pdbx_strand_id
1 'polypeptide(L)'
;MSTSSTPIPMAGVEPDLSWYLLNPQIDEHVIARYYPRENNEVTRVAWKEILESTTQSLQLEIQRVFKDVFTQTGQLEQRLSDQQSEITAANVRLAAVENANVQLRTDYTVLVEQLNQHVAQVAQQPATSMSHEQEERRFRIVQPGRFANNSKEQTFEQFVEKLAVWYTHQKVTSDRDQITGVLALLEGRAHVVAGNYYCMVKDAKDLGKYEDFLHQMRRAFTMMDQEEDARQEFLKMLRKYDKVSAADTAKFIGEFRGLADLMKSTDNELIAAI
;
A
#
# COMPACT_ATOMS: atom_id res chain seq x y z
N MET A 1 49.60 6.59 55.53
CA MET A 1 48.64 6.84 56.62
C MET A 1 47.47 7.62 56.04
N SER A 2 46.29 7.01 56.00
CA SER A 2 44.97 7.65 56.01
C SER A 2 43.95 6.52 56.05
N THR A 3 43.55 6.15 57.27
CA THR A 3 42.46 5.23 57.56
C THR A 3 41.15 5.91 57.18
N SER A 4 40.52 5.47 56.09
CA SER A 4 39.15 5.85 55.77
C SER A 4 38.21 4.99 56.61
N SER A 5 37.88 5.49 57.81
CA SER A 5 36.80 4.94 58.62
C SER A 5 35.47 5.24 57.94
N THR A 6 34.79 4.21 57.47
CA THR A 6 33.41 4.28 57.00
C THR A 6 32.50 4.57 58.21
N PRO A 7 31.52 5.49 58.12
CA PRO A 7 30.69 5.85 59.26
C PRO A 7 29.78 4.69 59.62
N ILE A 8 29.82 4.25 60.88
CA ILE A 8 28.84 3.33 61.45
C ILE A 8 27.52 4.11 61.63
N PRO A 9 26.37 3.62 61.14
CA PRO A 9 25.09 4.28 61.37
C PRO A 9 24.75 4.25 62.86
N MET A 10 24.29 5.39 63.40
CA MET A 10 23.93 5.52 64.80
C MET A 10 22.82 4.53 65.18
N ALA A 11 22.94 3.96 66.38
CA ALA A 11 22.00 2.99 66.93
C ALA A 11 20.56 3.54 66.87
N GLY A 12 19.71 2.89 66.07
CA GLY A 12 18.28 3.20 65.96
C GLY A 12 17.75 3.53 64.57
N VAL A 13 18.57 3.56 63.52
CA VAL A 13 18.12 3.73 62.13
C VAL A 13 18.34 2.44 61.35
N GLU A 14 17.26 1.78 60.91
CA GLU A 14 17.34 0.62 60.02
C GLU A 14 18.00 1.04 58.69
N PRO A 15 19.06 0.35 58.24
CA PRO A 15 19.69 0.65 56.96
C PRO A 15 18.74 0.36 55.79
N ASP A 16 18.78 1.22 54.77
CA ASP A 16 18.16 0.96 53.47
C ASP A 16 18.67 -0.37 52.87
N LEU A 17 17.80 -1.10 52.16
CA LEU A 17 18.07 -2.37 51.48
C LEU A 17 19.31 -2.29 50.57
N SER A 18 19.62 -1.10 50.04
CA SER A 18 20.84 -0.84 49.27
C SER A 18 22.14 -1.13 50.05
N TRP A 19 22.15 -0.98 51.37
CA TRP A 19 23.32 -1.21 52.24
C TRP A 19 23.62 -2.70 52.43
N TYR A 20 22.57 -3.52 52.63
CA TYR A 20 22.70 -4.96 52.78
C TYR A 20 23.08 -5.67 51.47
N LEU A 21 22.69 -5.11 50.32
CA LEU A 21 23.08 -5.62 49.00
C LEU A 21 24.57 -5.39 48.69
N LEU A 22 25.22 -4.41 49.35
CA LEU A 22 26.63 -4.06 49.13
C LEU A 22 27.60 -4.67 50.17
N ASN A 23 27.11 -5.23 51.29
CA ASN A 23 27.95 -5.84 52.33
C ASN A 23 27.35 -7.16 52.87
N PRO A 24 27.57 -8.30 52.18
CA PRO A 24 26.95 -9.57 52.51
C PRO A 24 27.87 -10.44 53.39
N GLN A 25 28.33 -9.92 54.53
CA GLN A 25 28.89 -10.84 55.52
C GLN A 25 27.73 -11.65 56.09
N ILE A 26 27.77 -12.97 55.85
CA ILE A 26 26.81 -13.92 56.41
C ILE A 26 26.97 -13.85 57.93
N ASP A 27 26.05 -13.14 58.58
CA ASP A 27 26.03 -13.02 60.03
C ASP A 27 25.74 -14.41 60.64
N GLU A 28 26.71 -14.96 61.38
CA GLU A 28 26.60 -16.28 62.03
C GLU A 28 25.34 -16.39 62.90
N HIS A 29 24.79 -15.26 63.34
CA HIS A 29 23.54 -15.19 64.09
C HIS A 29 22.29 -15.63 63.29
N VAL A 30 22.29 -15.50 61.96
CA VAL A 30 21.16 -15.96 61.12
C VAL A 30 21.17 -17.48 60.97
N ILE A 31 22.36 -18.06 60.85
CA ILE A 31 22.55 -19.51 60.80
C ILE A 31 22.05 -20.13 62.11
N ALA A 32 22.42 -19.58 63.28
CA ALA A 32 22.07 -20.19 64.57
C ALA A 32 20.56 -20.26 64.90
N ARG A 33 19.71 -19.43 64.29
CA ARG A 33 18.26 -19.38 64.61
C ARG A 33 17.42 -20.45 63.91
N TYR A 34 17.92 -21.08 62.84
CA TYR A 34 17.13 -21.98 62.00
C TYR A 34 17.57 -23.46 62.03
N TYR A 35 18.55 -23.86 62.86
CA TYR A 35 18.97 -25.28 62.93
C TYR A 35 18.35 -26.07 64.09
N PRO A 36 17.92 -27.33 63.83
CA PRO A 36 17.66 -28.33 64.87
C PRO A 36 18.95 -28.72 65.61
N ARG A 37 18.83 -29.00 66.91
CA ARG A 37 19.94 -29.18 67.87
C ARG A 37 20.73 -30.51 67.74
N GLU A 38 20.40 -31.37 66.78
CA GLU A 38 21.03 -32.70 66.63
C GLU A 38 22.13 -32.66 65.56
N ASN A 39 23.37 -32.68 66.06
CA ASN A 39 24.63 -32.49 65.33
C ASN A 39 25.10 -33.77 64.62
N ASN A 40 25.21 -33.69 63.28
CA ASN A 40 26.33 -34.28 62.57
C ASN A 40 27.00 -33.16 61.75
N GLU A 41 28.30 -32.97 61.86
CA GLU A 41 29.06 -31.94 61.11
C GLU A 41 28.79 -32.02 59.60
N VAL A 42 28.56 -33.23 59.08
CA VAL A 42 28.25 -33.47 57.68
C VAL A 42 26.99 -32.75 57.21
N THR A 43 25.93 -32.70 58.02
CA THR A 43 24.68 -32.01 57.63
C THR A 43 24.82 -30.49 57.69
N ARG A 44 25.58 -29.95 58.65
CA ARG A 44 25.87 -28.50 58.70
C ARG A 44 26.68 -28.03 57.50
N VAL A 45 27.69 -28.80 57.09
CA VAL A 45 28.52 -28.46 55.93
C VAL A 45 27.67 -28.46 54.66
N ALA A 46 26.84 -29.49 54.44
CA ALA A 46 25.96 -29.56 53.27
C ALA A 46 24.97 -28.38 53.20
N TRP A 47 24.35 -27.99 54.32
CA TRP A 47 23.44 -26.84 54.34
C TRP A 47 24.15 -25.50 54.12
N LYS A 48 25.38 -25.36 54.63
CA LYS A 48 26.20 -24.17 54.39
C LYS A 48 26.53 -24.03 52.90
N GLU A 49 26.94 -25.11 52.23
CA GLU A 49 27.21 -25.12 50.79
C GLU A 49 25.96 -24.78 49.97
N ILE A 50 24.79 -25.32 50.34
CA ILE A 50 23.51 -25.00 49.68
C ILE A 50 23.17 -23.51 49.84
N LEU A 51 23.32 -22.96 51.04
CA LEU A 51 23.08 -21.54 51.30
C LEU A 51 24.04 -20.66 50.48
N GLU A 52 25.33 -20.95 50.51
CA GLU A 52 26.34 -20.20 49.76
C GLU A 52 26.10 -20.26 48.24
N SER A 53 25.80 -21.45 47.70
CA SER A 53 25.47 -21.63 46.28
C SER A 53 24.20 -20.89 45.89
N THR A 54 23.17 -20.91 46.74
CA THR A 54 21.90 -20.21 46.49
C THR A 54 22.12 -18.70 46.52
N THR A 55 22.88 -18.19 47.48
CA THR A 55 23.24 -16.77 47.58
C THR A 55 24.01 -16.30 46.35
N GLN A 56 25.01 -17.06 45.88
CA GLN A 56 25.77 -16.72 44.67
C GLN A 56 24.88 -16.73 43.43
N SER A 57 24.01 -17.74 43.27
CA SER A 57 23.08 -17.82 42.15
C SER A 57 22.13 -16.62 42.12
N LEU A 58 21.58 -16.22 43.27
CA LEU A 58 20.70 -15.06 43.37
C LEU A 58 21.42 -13.75 43.06
N GLN A 59 22.68 -13.59 43.50
CA GLN A 59 23.49 -12.41 43.18
C GLN A 59 23.73 -12.28 41.67
N LEU A 60 24.06 -13.38 40.99
CA LEU A 60 24.25 -13.38 39.53
C LEU A 60 22.95 -13.05 38.79
N GLU A 61 21.81 -13.57 39.28
CA GLU A 61 20.50 -13.26 38.73
C GLU A 61 20.16 -11.77 38.87
N ILE A 62 20.36 -11.21 40.07
CA ILE A 62 20.13 -9.78 40.36
C ILE A 62 21.00 -8.92 39.44
N GLN A 63 22.29 -9.22 39.32
CA GLN A 63 23.18 -8.46 38.44
C GLN A 63 22.74 -8.53 36.97
N ARG A 64 22.27 -9.69 36.51
CA ARG A 64 21.76 -9.86 35.15
C ARG A 64 20.52 -9.01 34.92
N VAL A 65 19.53 -9.12 35.80
CA VAL A 65 18.28 -8.35 35.72
C VAL A 65 18.57 -6.84 35.76
N PHE A 66 19.47 -6.39 36.64
CA PHE A 66 19.87 -4.97 36.70
C PHE A 66 20.49 -4.50 35.38
N LYS A 67 21.39 -5.29 34.80
CA LYS A 67 22.03 -4.96 33.52
C LYS A 67 21.00 -4.88 32.39
N ASP A 68 20.06 -5.82 32.35
CA ASP A 68 19.02 -5.88 31.32
C ASP A 68 18.07 -4.69 31.44
N VAL A 69 17.61 -4.38 32.65
CA VAL A 69 16.75 -3.21 32.92
C VAL A 69 17.48 -1.92 32.53
N PHE A 70 18.75 -1.76 32.92
CA PHE A 70 19.52 -0.56 32.58
C PHE A 70 19.69 -0.39 31.07
N THR A 71 19.95 -1.50 30.36
CA THR A 71 20.08 -1.50 28.90
C THR A 71 18.76 -1.14 28.23
N GLN A 72 17.64 -1.73 28.69
CA GLN A 72 16.31 -1.45 28.16
C GLN A 72 15.89 0.00 28.39
N THR A 73 16.16 0.55 29.59
CA THR A 73 15.87 1.96 29.91
C THR A 73 16.62 2.88 28.96
N GLY A 74 17.93 2.66 28.74
CA GLY A 74 18.70 3.47 27.78
C GLY A 74 18.17 3.38 26.34
N GLN A 75 17.73 2.20 25.90
CA GLN A 75 17.10 2.03 24.59
C GLN A 75 15.77 2.78 24.47
N LEU A 76 14.95 2.79 25.53
CA LEU A 76 13.68 3.52 25.56
C LEU A 76 13.90 5.04 25.54
N GLU A 77 14.88 5.55 26.29
CA GLU A 77 15.26 6.96 26.28
C GLU A 77 15.72 7.41 24.89
N GLN A 78 16.55 6.60 24.22
CA GLN A 78 17.00 6.88 22.86
C GLN A 78 15.81 6.92 21.88
N ARG A 79 14.92 5.91 21.94
CA ARG A 79 13.73 5.86 21.08
C ARG A 79 12.81 7.05 21.30
N LEU A 80 12.62 7.46 22.55
CA LEU A 80 11.82 8.64 22.88
C LEU A 80 12.43 9.91 22.28
N SER A 81 13.76 10.06 22.37
CA SER A 81 14.50 11.17 21.77
C SER A 81 14.34 11.20 20.25
N ASP A 82 14.50 10.06 19.59
CA ASP A 82 14.36 9.92 18.13
C ASP A 82 12.93 10.28 17.69
N GLN A 83 11.92 9.75 18.40
CA GLN A 83 10.51 10.07 18.13
C GLN A 83 10.21 11.56 18.33
N GLN A 84 10.78 12.18 19.36
CA GLN A 84 10.60 13.61 19.61
C GLN A 84 11.20 14.46 18.48
N SER A 85 12.35 14.06 17.94
CA SER A 85 12.98 14.69 16.78
C SER A 85 12.10 14.56 15.53
N GLU A 86 11.55 13.37 15.28
CA GLU A 86 10.64 13.13 14.15
C GLU A 86 9.35 13.96 14.22
N ILE A 87 8.74 14.05 15.41
CA ILE A 87 7.55 14.88 15.63
C ILE A 87 7.86 16.36 15.35
N THR A 88 8.99 16.86 15.84
CA THR A 88 9.40 18.25 15.58
C THR A 88 9.60 18.49 14.08
N ALA A 89 10.25 17.56 13.37
CA ALA A 89 10.43 17.67 11.92
C ALA A 89 9.09 17.62 11.16
N ALA A 90 8.15 16.76 11.58
CA ALA A 90 6.82 16.67 11.02
C ALA A 90 6.02 17.96 11.21
N ASN A 91 6.10 18.57 12.40
CA ASN A 91 5.43 19.85 12.69
C ASN A 91 5.96 20.99 11.81
N VAL A 92 7.27 21.04 11.57
CA VAL A 92 7.87 22.03 10.64
C VAL A 92 7.34 21.83 9.22
N ARG A 93 7.23 20.59 8.74
CA ARG A 93 6.68 20.29 7.41
C ARG A 93 5.20 20.65 7.32
N LEU A 94 4.41 20.38 8.36
CA LEU A 94 2.99 20.74 8.40
C LEU A 94 2.80 22.25 8.30
N ALA A 95 3.56 23.04 9.07
CA ALA A 95 3.51 24.50 9.00
C ALA A 95 3.89 25.03 7.60
N ALA A 96 4.85 24.41 6.92
CA ALA A 96 5.21 24.79 5.55
C ALA A 96 4.07 24.52 4.56
N VAL A 97 3.37 23.39 4.69
CA VAL A 97 2.22 23.04 3.85
C VAL A 97 1.02 23.95 4.14
N GLU A 98 0.76 24.29 5.41
CA GLU A 98 -0.29 25.23 5.78
C GLU A 98 -0.04 26.60 5.16
N ASN A 99 1.19 27.11 5.22
CA ASN A 99 1.57 28.38 4.57
C ASN A 99 1.39 28.32 3.05
N ALA A 100 1.81 27.22 2.39
CA ALA A 100 1.61 27.04 0.96
C ALA A 100 0.12 27.01 0.58
N ASN A 101 -0.72 26.37 1.38
CA ASN A 101 -2.17 26.35 1.17
C ASN A 101 -2.80 27.74 1.33
N VAL A 102 -2.36 28.54 2.30
CA VAL A 102 -2.81 29.92 2.45
C VAL A 102 -2.43 30.76 1.23
N GLN A 103 -1.21 30.58 0.71
CA GLN A 103 -0.77 31.27 -0.51
C GLN A 103 -1.63 30.87 -1.71
N LEU A 104 -1.86 29.58 -1.94
CA LEU A 104 -2.70 29.09 -3.04
C LEU A 104 -4.13 29.63 -2.98
N ARG A 105 -4.73 29.72 -1.78
CA ARG A 105 -6.05 30.33 -1.61
C ARG A 105 -6.07 31.82 -1.94
N THR A 106 -5.00 32.52 -1.60
CA THR A 106 -4.82 33.93 -1.92
C THR A 106 -4.71 34.12 -3.43
N ASP A 107 -3.85 33.34 -4.09
CA ASP A 107 -3.64 33.38 -5.54
C ASP A 107 -4.93 33.03 -6.30
N TYR A 108 -5.67 32.02 -5.84
CA TYR A 108 -6.97 31.67 -6.41
C TYR A 108 -7.98 32.82 -6.30
N THR A 109 -8.03 33.50 -5.16
CA THR A 109 -8.93 34.64 -4.95
C THR A 109 -8.58 35.79 -5.91
N VAL A 110 -7.29 36.08 -6.09
CA VAL A 110 -6.81 37.09 -7.04
C VAL A 110 -7.19 36.71 -8.49
N LEU A 111 -7.01 35.45 -8.89
CA LEU A 111 -7.36 34.99 -10.23
C LEU A 111 -8.87 35.09 -10.51
N VAL A 112 -9.72 34.72 -9.54
CA VAL A 112 -11.18 34.87 -9.66
C VAL A 112 -11.57 36.34 -9.82
N GLU A 113 -10.96 37.23 -9.03
CA GLU A 113 -11.22 38.67 -9.13
C GLU A 113 -10.79 39.24 -10.50
N GLN A 114 -9.61 38.86 -10.99
CA GLN A 114 -9.15 39.24 -12.32
C GLN A 114 -10.08 38.72 -13.43
N LEU A 115 -10.57 37.49 -13.31
CA LEU A 115 -11.50 36.91 -14.27
C LEU A 115 -12.83 37.68 -14.27
N ASN A 116 -13.37 38.01 -13.08
CA ASN A 116 -14.60 38.78 -12.96
C ASN A 116 -14.45 40.18 -13.56
N GLN A 117 -13.30 40.84 -13.36
CA GLN A 117 -13.00 42.13 -13.97
C GLN A 117 -12.90 42.02 -15.49
N HIS A 118 -12.28 40.96 -16.02
CA HIS A 118 -12.19 40.73 -17.46
C HIS A 118 -13.58 40.49 -18.08
N VAL A 119 -14.42 39.67 -17.45
CA VAL A 119 -15.81 39.44 -17.89
C VAL A 119 -16.61 40.75 -17.89
N ALA A 120 -16.46 41.57 -16.85
CA ALA A 120 -17.12 42.88 -16.78
C ALA A 120 -16.65 43.85 -17.88
N GLN A 121 -15.36 43.82 -18.25
CA GLN A 121 -14.81 44.60 -19.37
C GLN A 121 -15.33 44.13 -20.72
N VAL A 122 -15.45 42.82 -20.93
CA VAL A 122 -16.02 42.23 -22.17
C VAL A 122 -17.50 42.58 -22.30
N ALA A 123 -18.26 42.57 -21.20
CA ALA A 123 -19.68 42.93 -21.20
C ALA A 123 -19.96 44.42 -21.52
N GLN A 124 -18.97 45.31 -21.37
CA GLN A 124 -19.08 46.74 -21.65
C GLN A 124 -18.62 47.13 -23.07
N GLN A 125 -18.13 46.19 -23.88
CA GLN A 125 -17.81 46.46 -25.29
C GLN A 125 -19.11 46.64 -26.10
N PRO A 126 -19.21 47.65 -26.98
CA PRO A 126 -20.38 47.82 -27.83
C PRO A 126 -20.55 46.58 -28.70
N ALA A 127 -21.76 45.99 -28.64
CA ALA A 127 -22.13 44.82 -29.41
C ALA A 127 -21.96 45.09 -30.91
N THR A 128 -20.81 44.71 -31.46
CA THR A 128 -20.78 44.27 -32.86
C THR A 128 -21.53 42.95 -32.86
N SER A 129 -22.65 42.91 -33.58
CA SER A 129 -23.53 41.74 -33.70
C SER A 129 -22.77 40.54 -34.27
N MET A 130 -22.01 39.86 -33.42
CA MET A 130 -21.47 38.54 -33.63
C MET A 130 -22.60 37.60 -33.24
N SER A 131 -23.23 36.99 -34.25
CA SER A 131 -24.34 36.06 -34.06
C SER A 131 -24.00 35.03 -33.00
N HIS A 132 -24.98 34.68 -32.17
CA HIS A 132 -24.94 33.68 -31.10
C HIS A 132 -24.30 32.33 -31.52
N GLU A 133 -24.24 32.04 -32.83
CA GLU A 133 -23.54 30.88 -33.39
C GLU A 133 -22.01 30.91 -33.29
N GLN A 134 -21.39 32.08 -33.12
CA GLN A 134 -19.93 32.23 -33.19
C GLN A 134 -19.25 32.06 -31.83
N GLU A 135 -19.99 32.26 -30.73
CA GLU A 135 -19.51 32.05 -29.36
C GLU A 135 -19.56 30.55 -28.97
N GLU A 136 -20.61 29.82 -29.39
CA GLU A 136 -20.68 28.35 -29.30
C GLU A 136 -19.60 27.62 -30.12
N ARG A 137 -19.00 28.30 -31.11
CA ARG A 137 -17.91 27.73 -31.92
C ARG A 137 -16.54 27.80 -31.24
N ARG A 138 -16.34 28.64 -30.23
CA ARG A 138 -15.00 28.87 -29.64
C ARG A 138 -14.54 27.79 -28.65
N PHE A 139 -15.45 27.03 -28.06
CA PHE A 139 -15.13 25.95 -27.12
C PHE A 139 -15.69 24.59 -27.55
N ARG A 140 -15.70 24.27 -28.86
CA ARG A 140 -16.12 22.94 -29.30
C ARG A 140 -15.12 21.90 -28.81
N ILE A 141 -15.45 21.18 -27.74
CA ILE A 141 -14.75 19.93 -27.40
C ILE A 141 -14.99 18.97 -28.57
N VAL A 142 -13.90 18.62 -29.25
CA VAL A 142 -13.93 17.70 -30.40
C VAL A 142 -14.40 16.34 -29.91
N GLN A 143 -15.29 15.70 -30.67
CA GLN A 143 -15.72 14.34 -30.37
C GLN A 143 -14.48 13.41 -30.36
N PRO A 144 -14.32 12.56 -29.35
CA PRO A 144 -13.24 11.58 -29.34
C PRO A 144 -13.24 10.71 -30.60
N GLY A 145 -12.04 10.33 -31.03
CA GLY A 145 -11.85 9.42 -32.16
C GLY A 145 -12.41 8.01 -31.87
N ARG A 146 -12.37 7.16 -32.89
CA ARG A 146 -12.88 5.79 -32.81
C ARG A 146 -11.93 4.90 -32.01
N PHE A 147 -12.47 3.87 -31.36
CA PHE A 147 -11.73 2.90 -30.55
C PHE A 147 -11.84 1.50 -31.14
N ALA A 148 -10.69 0.87 -31.42
CA ALA A 148 -10.64 -0.43 -32.10
C ALA A 148 -10.10 -1.61 -31.24
N ASN A 149 -9.67 -1.34 -30.00
CA ASN A 149 -9.00 -2.30 -29.09
C ASN A 149 -7.77 -3.04 -29.67
N ASN A 150 -7.17 -2.54 -30.74
CA ASN A 150 -5.96 -3.11 -31.34
C ASN A 150 -4.85 -2.07 -31.55
N SER A 151 -5.13 -0.82 -31.21
CA SER A 151 -4.17 0.28 -31.32
C SER A 151 -3.43 0.45 -30.01
N LYS A 152 -2.09 0.52 -30.05
CA LYS A 152 -1.26 0.93 -28.91
C LYS A 152 -1.42 2.43 -28.57
N GLU A 153 -2.21 3.16 -29.36
CA GLU A 153 -2.36 4.61 -29.23
C GLU A 153 -3.25 5.03 -28.05
N GLN A 154 -4.18 4.16 -27.62
CA GLN A 154 -5.13 4.52 -26.57
C GLN A 154 -5.72 3.29 -25.87
N THR A 155 -5.75 3.30 -24.54
CA THR A 155 -6.48 2.29 -23.75
C THR A 155 -7.97 2.57 -23.71
N PHE A 156 -8.79 1.57 -23.38
CA PHE A 156 -10.23 1.77 -23.27
C PHE A 156 -10.58 2.84 -22.21
N GLU A 157 -9.86 2.90 -21.10
CA GLU A 157 -10.03 3.89 -20.03
C GLU A 157 -9.79 5.30 -20.55
N GLN A 158 -8.66 5.52 -21.23
CA GLN A 158 -8.34 6.82 -21.83
C GLN A 158 -9.36 7.25 -22.88
N PHE A 159 -9.98 6.29 -23.57
CA PHE A 159 -11.06 6.55 -24.51
C PHE A 159 -12.34 6.99 -23.79
N VAL A 160 -12.75 6.27 -22.75
CA VAL A 160 -13.93 6.58 -21.94
C VAL A 160 -13.79 7.92 -21.21
N GLU A 161 -12.61 8.26 -20.70
CA GLU A 161 -12.35 9.56 -20.06
C GLU A 161 -12.55 10.74 -21.02
N LYS A 162 -11.99 10.63 -22.24
CA LYS A 162 -12.21 11.65 -23.28
C LYS A 162 -13.70 11.77 -23.65
N LEU A 163 -14.42 10.65 -23.68
CA LEU A 163 -15.86 10.65 -23.92
C LEU A 163 -16.65 11.27 -22.77
N ALA A 164 -16.29 11.03 -21.52
CA ALA A 164 -16.96 11.63 -20.37
C ALA A 164 -16.87 13.17 -20.42
N VAL A 165 -15.69 13.71 -20.77
CA VAL A 165 -15.50 15.15 -20.97
C VAL A 165 -16.39 15.67 -22.10
N TRP A 166 -16.45 14.95 -23.22
CA TRP A 166 -17.30 15.32 -24.35
C TRP A 166 -18.79 15.25 -24.03
N TYR A 167 -19.27 14.18 -23.37
CA TYR A 167 -20.66 14.05 -22.93
C TYR A 167 -21.08 15.15 -21.97
N THR A 168 -20.20 15.54 -21.04
CA THR A 168 -20.45 16.65 -20.11
C THR A 168 -20.66 17.95 -20.88
N HIS A 169 -19.82 18.23 -21.88
CA HIS A 169 -19.95 19.41 -22.74
C HIS A 169 -21.22 19.38 -23.61
N GLN A 170 -21.57 18.21 -24.16
CA GLN A 170 -22.78 18.02 -24.96
C GLN A 170 -24.06 17.84 -24.11
N LYS A 171 -23.95 17.87 -22.78
CA LYS A 171 -25.05 17.64 -21.83
C LYS A 171 -25.77 16.30 -22.06
N VAL A 172 -25.03 15.25 -22.43
CA VAL A 172 -25.58 13.90 -22.56
C VAL A 172 -25.70 13.26 -21.17
N THR A 173 -26.93 13.16 -20.68
CA THR A 173 -27.23 12.72 -19.30
C THR A 173 -27.90 11.35 -19.20
N SER A 174 -28.43 10.83 -20.32
CA SER A 174 -29.12 9.54 -20.35
C SER A 174 -28.15 8.38 -20.50
N ASP A 175 -28.28 7.36 -19.65
CA ASP A 175 -27.51 6.10 -19.73
C ASP A 175 -27.57 5.52 -21.14
N ARG A 176 -28.76 5.48 -21.75
CA ARG A 176 -28.97 4.94 -23.11
C ARG A 176 -28.16 5.71 -24.15
N ASP A 177 -28.15 7.04 -24.07
CA ASP A 177 -27.46 7.89 -25.06
C ASP A 177 -25.94 7.81 -24.89
N GLN A 178 -25.47 7.70 -23.64
CA GLN A 178 -24.06 7.47 -23.34
C GLN A 178 -23.60 6.10 -23.88
N ILE A 179 -24.34 5.02 -23.60
CA ILE A 179 -24.02 3.68 -24.14
C ILE A 179 -24.04 3.70 -25.67
N THR A 180 -25.08 4.26 -26.28
CA THR A 180 -25.21 4.34 -27.75
C THR A 180 -24.07 5.15 -28.36
N GLY A 181 -23.66 6.24 -27.72
CA GLY A 181 -22.54 7.06 -28.17
C GLY A 181 -21.19 6.32 -28.10
N VAL A 182 -20.97 5.50 -27.07
CA VAL A 182 -19.78 4.63 -27.02
C VAL A 182 -19.82 3.64 -28.18
N LEU A 183 -20.93 2.93 -28.36
CA LEU A 183 -21.11 1.95 -29.42
C LEU A 183 -20.90 2.54 -30.83
N ALA A 184 -21.31 3.79 -31.06
CA ALA A 184 -21.10 4.46 -32.34
C ALA A 184 -19.61 4.69 -32.70
N LEU A 185 -18.74 4.66 -31.69
CA LEU A 185 -17.32 4.93 -31.82
C LEU A 185 -16.46 3.66 -31.69
N LEU A 186 -17.05 2.50 -31.41
CA LEU A 186 -16.33 1.23 -31.44
C LEU A 186 -16.18 0.72 -32.87
N GLU A 187 -14.97 0.26 -33.20
CA GLU A 187 -14.63 -0.36 -34.48
C GLU A 187 -13.81 -1.63 -34.30
N GLY A 188 -13.54 -2.33 -35.39
CA GLY A 188 -12.67 -3.50 -35.40
C GLY A 188 -13.06 -4.54 -34.34
N ARG A 189 -12.11 -4.90 -33.47
CA ARG A 189 -12.35 -5.88 -32.42
C ARG A 189 -13.28 -5.36 -31.32
N ALA A 190 -13.25 -4.06 -31.04
CA ALA A 190 -14.13 -3.45 -30.05
C ALA A 190 -15.60 -3.55 -30.45
N HIS A 191 -15.89 -3.46 -31.74
CA HIS A 191 -17.23 -3.67 -32.27
C HIS A 191 -17.74 -5.11 -32.02
N VAL A 192 -16.89 -6.11 -32.22
CA VAL A 192 -17.25 -7.53 -32.02
C VAL A 192 -17.57 -7.80 -30.55
N VAL A 193 -16.77 -7.27 -29.63
CA VAL A 193 -17.00 -7.39 -28.17
C VAL A 193 -18.36 -6.84 -27.77
N ALA A 194 -18.74 -5.69 -28.33
CA ALA A 194 -20.01 -5.05 -28.03
C ALA A 194 -21.19 -5.61 -28.83
N GLY A 195 -21.03 -6.73 -29.55
CA GLY A 195 -22.03 -7.30 -30.45
C GLY A 195 -23.43 -7.43 -29.84
N ASN A 196 -23.53 -7.93 -28.61
CA ASN A 196 -24.80 -8.07 -27.90
C ASN A 196 -25.51 -6.72 -27.69
N TYR A 197 -24.75 -5.67 -27.39
CA TYR A 197 -25.30 -4.33 -27.19
C TYR A 197 -25.82 -3.73 -28.50
N TYR A 198 -25.17 -3.98 -29.64
CA TYR A 198 -25.73 -3.57 -30.94
C TYR A 198 -27.07 -4.25 -31.24
N CYS A 199 -27.21 -5.54 -30.92
CA CYS A 199 -28.50 -6.24 -31.03
C CYS A 199 -29.54 -5.62 -30.11
N MET A 200 -29.18 -5.28 -28.87
CA MET A 200 -30.10 -4.64 -27.92
C MET A 200 -30.55 -3.25 -28.37
N VAL A 201 -29.63 -2.44 -28.93
CA VAL A 201 -29.97 -1.13 -29.53
C VAL A 201 -30.94 -1.31 -30.69
N LYS A 202 -30.66 -2.25 -31.60
CA LYS A 202 -31.49 -2.56 -32.77
C LYS A 202 -32.90 -3.01 -32.37
N ASP A 203 -33.00 -3.84 -31.34
CA ASP A 203 -34.26 -4.37 -30.82
C ASP A 203 -34.99 -3.38 -29.88
N ALA A 204 -34.46 -2.15 -29.72
CA ALA A 204 -34.96 -1.15 -28.77
C ALA A 204 -35.10 -1.67 -27.32
N LYS A 205 -34.25 -2.62 -26.94
CA LYS A 205 -34.18 -3.17 -25.57
C LYS A 205 -33.51 -2.17 -24.63
N ASP A 206 -33.79 -2.34 -23.34
CA ASP A 206 -33.08 -1.64 -22.28
C ASP A 206 -31.60 -2.02 -22.30
N LEU A 207 -30.72 -1.01 -22.27
CA LEU A 207 -29.27 -1.18 -22.28
C LEU A 207 -28.69 -1.25 -20.85
N GLY A 208 -29.50 -0.97 -19.83
CA GLY A 208 -29.07 -0.91 -18.45
C GLY A 208 -28.33 0.38 -18.13
N LYS A 209 -27.54 0.35 -17.05
CA LYS A 209 -26.77 1.50 -16.57
C LYS A 209 -25.46 1.66 -17.35
N TYR A 210 -25.06 2.91 -17.58
CA TYR A 210 -23.83 3.22 -18.28
C TYR A 210 -22.60 2.62 -17.57
N GLU A 211 -22.55 2.69 -16.24
CA GLU A 211 -21.43 2.15 -15.47
C GLU A 211 -21.32 0.61 -15.57
N ASP A 212 -22.46 -0.10 -15.57
CA ASP A 212 -22.48 -1.56 -15.73
C ASP A 212 -21.96 -1.97 -17.12
N PHE A 213 -22.37 -1.23 -18.15
CA PHE A 213 -21.84 -1.39 -19.50
C PHE A 213 -20.32 -1.18 -19.55
N LEU A 214 -19.81 -0.09 -18.97
CA LEU A 214 -18.36 0.16 -18.92
C LEU A 214 -17.59 -0.92 -18.17
N HIS A 215 -18.15 -1.45 -17.09
CA HIS A 215 -17.55 -2.56 -16.34
C HIS A 215 -17.47 -3.84 -17.17
N GLN A 216 -18.55 -4.18 -17.91
CA GLN A 216 -18.56 -5.34 -18.81
C GLN A 216 -17.55 -5.19 -19.95
N MET A 217 -17.49 -4.01 -20.57
CA MET A 217 -16.54 -3.75 -21.66
C MET A 217 -15.08 -3.85 -21.19
N ARG A 218 -14.74 -3.26 -20.03
CA ARG A 218 -13.40 -3.37 -19.42
C ARG A 218 -12.99 -4.82 -19.22
N ARG A 219 -13.87 -5.61 -18.59
CA ARG A 219 -13.61 -7.02 -18.34
C ARG A 219 -13.40 -7.80 -19.64
N ALA A 220 -14.23 -7.54 -20.65
CA ALA A 220 -14.12 -8.21 -21.94
C ALA A 220 -12.81 -7.88 -22.66
N PHE A 221 -12.37 -6.62 -22.64
CA PHE A 221 -11.09 -6.23 -23.25
C PHE A 221 -9.89 -6.83 -22.51
N THR A 222 -9.88 -6.83 -21.18
CA THR A 222 -8.82 -7.48 -20.41
C THR A 222 -8.71 -8.97 -20.69
N MET A 223 -9.84 -9.69 -20.77
CA MET A 223 -9.84 -11.12 -21.08
C MET A 223 -9.30 -11.38 -22.49
N MET A 224 -9.70 -10.56 -23.46
CA MET A 224 -9.21 -10.68 -24.83
C MET A 224 -7.72 -10.41 -24.99
N ASP A 225 -7.18 -9.42 -24.28
CA ASP A 225 -5.74 -9.14 -24.33
C ASP A 225 -4.94 -10.30 -23.74
N GLN A 226 -5.43 -10.90 -22.65
CA GLN A 226 -4.83 -12.12 -22.07
C GLN A 226 -4.88 -13.32 -23.04
N GLU A 227 -6.00 -13.52 -23.73
CA GLU A 227 -6.13 -14.58 -24.74
C GLU A 227 -5.18 -14.36 -25.93
N GLU A 228 -5.04 -13.13 -26.41
CA GLU A 228 -4.13 -12.80 -27.51
C GLU A 228 -2.66 -12.95 -27.09
N ASP A 229 -2.29 -12.50 -25.88
CA ASP A 229 -0.94 -12.68 -25.35
C ASP A 229 -0.60 -14.17 -25.19
N ALA A 230 -1.54 -14.98 -24.68
CA ALA A 230 -1.38 -16.42 -24.58
C ALA A 230 -1.23 -17.07 -25.97
N ARG A 231 -2.01 -16.64 -26.96
CA ARG A 231 -1.91 -17.11 -28.34
C ARG A 231 -0.56 -16.74 -28.98
N GLN A 232 -0.04 -15.55 -28.72
CA GLN A 232 1.27 -15.13 -29.22
C GLN A 232 2.41 -15.94 -28.59
N GLU A 233 2.36 -16.19 -27.28
CA GLU A 233 3.33 -17.05 -26.61
C GLU A 233 3.23 -18.51 -27.09
N PHE A 234 2.03 -19.01 -27.38
CA PHE A 234 1.83 -20.32 -28.01
C PHE A 234 2.48 -20.39 -29.40
N LEU A 235 2.24 -19.41 -30.28
CA LEU A 235 2.87 -19.35 -31.61
C LEU A 235 4.39 -19.20 -31.55
N LYS A 236 4.91 -18.51 -30.53
CA LYS A 236 6.35 -18.37 -30.29
C LYS A 236 6.97 -19.68 -29.79
N MET A 237 6.26 -20.41 -28.94
CA MET A 237 6.65 -21.75 -28.48
C MET A 237 6.68 -22.75 -29.65
N LEU A 238 5.66 -22.75 -30.52
CA LEU A 238 5.68 -23.56 -31.76
C LEU A 238 6.88 -23.22 -32.64
N ARG A 239 7.21 -21.93 -32.82
CA ARG A 239 8.41 -21.52 -33.58
C ARG A 239 9.73 -21.94 -32.93
N LYS A 240 9.80 -21.90 -31.59
CA LYS A 240 10.97 -22.33 -30.82
C LYS A 240 11.23 -23.83 -30.98
N TYR A 241 10.17 -24.62 -31.07
CA TYR A 241 10.21 -26.08 -31.24
C TYR A 241 9.76 -26.52 -32.65
N ASP A 242 10.30 -25.90 -33.70
CA ASP A 242 10.04 -26.29 -35.10
C ASP A 242 10.31 -27.80 -35.34
N LYS A 243 11.27 -28.37 -34.60
CA LYS A 243 11.45 -29.82 -34.43
C LYS A 243 11.74 -30.14 -32.97
N VAL A 244 10.91 -30.98 -32.36
CA VAL A 244 11.10 -31.44 -30.98
C VAL A 244 12.08 -32.63 -30.99
N SER A 245 13.25 -32.46 -30.36
CA SER A 245 14.19 -33.57 -30.15
C SER A 245 13.69 -34.49 -29.03
N ALA A 246 14.16 -35.74 -29.00
CA ALA A 246 13.83 -36.67 -27.90
C ALA A 246 14.26 -36.14 -26.52
N ALA A 247 15.32 -35.32 -26.45
CA ALA A 247 15.80 -34.72 -25.21
C ALA A 247 14.89 -33.58 -24.72
N ASP A 248 14.20 -32.87 -25.63
CA ASP A 248 13.39 -31.70 -25.32
C ASP A 248 11.89 -32.01 -25.16
N THR A 249 11.48 -33.25 -25.46
CA THR A 249 10.07 -33.66 -25.50
C THR A 249 9.33 -33.40 -24.18
N ALA A 250 9.95 -33.70 -23.04
CA ALA A 250 9.35 -33.45 -21.73
C ALA A 250 9.14 -31.96 -21.45
N LYS A 251 10.09 -31.12 -21.88
CA LYS A 251 10.03 -29.66 -21.72
C LYS A 251 8.97 -29.04 -22.63
N PHE A 252 8.90 -29.49 -23.88
CA PHE A 252 7.85 -29.11 -24.82
C PHE A 252 6.46 -29.42 -24.27
N ILE A 253 6.21 -30.66 -23.81
CA ILE A 253 4.92 -31.06 -23.25
C ILE A 253 4.54 -30.21 -22.03
N GLY A 254 5.51 -29.89 -21.16
CA GLY A 254 5.29 -29.02 -20.01
C GLY A 254 4.90 -27.60 -20.39
N GLU A 255 5.65 -26.96 -21.31
CA GLU A 255 5.34 -25.61 -21.83
C GLU A 255 4.00 -25.59 -22.58
N PHE A 256 3.71 -26.63 -23.37
CA PHE A 256 2.46 -26.78 -24.11
C PHE A 256 1.24 -26.85 -23.18
N ARG A 257 1.28 -27.71 -22.16
CA ARG A 257 0.19 -27.83 -21.18
C ARG A 257 -0.04 -26.54 -20.39
N GLY A 258 1.04 -25.87 -19.97
CA GLY A 258 0.91 -24.60 -19.25
C GLY A 258 0.21 -23.51 -20.08
N LEU A 259 0.48 -23.46 -21.39
CA LEU A 259 -0.19 -22.53 -22.31
C LEU A 259 -1.61 -22.98 -22.68
N ALA A 260 -1.85 -24.29 -22.78
CA ALA A 260 -3.18 -24.86 -22.99
C ALA A 260 -4.15 -24.49 -21.87
N ASP A 261 -3.71 -24.66 -20.61
CA ASP A 261 -4.46 -24.30 -19.42
C ASP A 261 -4.75 -22.80 -19.38
N LEU A 262 -3.81 -21.96 -19.81
CA LEU A 262 -3.98 -20.50 -19.85
C LEU A 262 -5.03 -20.07 -20.89
N MET A 263 -5.10 -20.71 -22.05
CA MET A 263 -6.08 -20.41 -23.09
C MET A 263 -7.44 -21.09 -22.86
N LYS A 264 -7.60 -21.88 -21.78
CA LYS A 264 -8.78 -22.72 -21.52
C LYS A 264 -9.22 -23.55 -22.73
N SER A 265 -8.28 -23.82 -23.63
CA SER A 265 -8.53 -24.54 -24.87
C SER A 265 -8.31 -26.03 -24.59
N THR A 266 -9.18 -26.86 -25.13
CA THR A 266 -8.99 -28.31 -25.02
C THR A 266 -7.77 -28.76 -25.82
N ASP A 267 -7.12 -29.85 -25.42
CA ASP A 267 -6.00 -30.45 -26.17
C ASP A 267 -6.35 -30.62 -27.66
N ASN A 268 -7.61 -30.95 -27.98
CA ASN A 268 -8.09 -31.11 -29.36
C ASN A 268 -8.12 -29.79 -30.16
N GLU A 269 -8.50 -28.67 -29.54
CA GLU A 269 -8.53 -27.36 -30.19
C GLU A 269 -7.13 -26.84 -30.47
N LEU A 270 -6.19 -27.14 -29.58
CA LEU A 270 -4.78 -26.76 -29.73
C LEU A 270 -4.05 -27.62 -30.75
N ILE A 271 -4.33 -28.92 -30.79
CA ILE A 271 -3.78 -29.85 -31.79
C ILE A 271 -4.29 -29.52 -33.19
N ALA A 272 -5.55 -29.12 -33.34
CA ALA A 272 -6.12 -28.71 -34.62
C ALA A 272 -5.51 -27.40 -35.17
N ALA A 273 -4.84 -26.60 -34.33
CA ALA A 273 -4.18 -25.35 -34.70
C ALA A 273 -2.70 -25.52 -35.11
N ILE A 274 -2.15 -26.73 -35.01
CA ILE A 274 -0.80 -27.13 -35.44
C ILE A 274 -0.89 -27.78 -36.82
#